data_AF-A0A166V699-F1
#
_entry.id   AF-A0A166V699-F1
#
_cell.length_a   1.000
_cell.length_b   1.000
_cell.length_c   1.000
_cell.angle_alpha   90.00
_cell.angle_beta   90.00
_cell.angle_gamma   90.00
#
_symmetry.space_group_name_H-M   'P 1'
#
loop_
_entity.id
_entity.type
_entity.pdbx_description
1 polymer ?
#
loop_
_entity_poly.entity_id
_entity_poly.type
_entity_poly.pdbx_seq_one_letter_code
_entity_poly.pdbx_strand_id
1 'polypeptide(L)'
;ILSGDFCQLPPVPNRINGVQVPPIFAFDATKWHSCVGPPIMLSKVFRQKDQTFVDILNDMRFGKLSDKAVAEFMKLSRPLLYKDGIGPTQLYPTRNEVERANKTQLDRLPGEIEPYVAIDLPGRDSKDRLVSPEVMKTLLERMVTPPRINLKVNSNSSCCR
;
A
#
# COMPACT_ATOMS: atom_id res chain seq x y z
N ILE A 1 -3.75 -22.24 -5.14
CA ILE A 1 -2.39 -21.91 -4.63
C ILE A 1 -2.49 -20.59 -3.89
N LEU A 2 -2.02 -20.53 -2.65
CA LEU A 2 -2.03 -19.32 -1.81
C LEU A 2 -0.60 -18.93 -1.45
N SER A 3 -0.34 -17.64 -1.29
CA SER A 3 0.94 -17.09 -0.82
C SER A 3 0.68 -15.80 -0.06
N GLY A 4 1.43 -15.57 1.01
CA GLY A 4 1.27 -14.39 1.87
C GLY A 4 2.01 -14.52 3.19
N ASP A 5 1.90 -13.48 4.01
CA ASP A 5 2.50 -13.41 5.34
C ASP A 5 1.50 -12.76 6.31
N PHE A 6 0.95 -13.57 7.22
CA PHE A 6 -0.05 -13.13 8.20
C PHE A 6 0.52 -12.23 9.29
N CYS A 7 1.84 -12.06 9.37
CA CYS A 7 2.47 -11.08 10.27
C CYS A 7 2.52 -9.66 9.67
N GLN A 8 2.07 -9.48 8.42
CA GLN A 8 1.98 -8.16 7.78
C GLN A 8 0.63 -7.50 8.10
N LEU A 9 0.09 -6.70 7.17
CA LEU A 9 -1.14 -5.96 7.40
C LEU A 9 -2.34 -6.91 7.51
N PRO A 10 -3.21 -6.75 8.53
CA PRO A 10 -4.45 -7.50 8.65
C PRO A 10 -5.45 -7.06 7.57
N PRO A 11 -6.55 -7.82 7.38
CA PRO A 11 -7.62 -7.38 6.49
C PRO A 11 -8.16 -6.02 6.92
N VAL A 12 -8.46 -5.16 5.95
CA VAL A 12 -9.10 -3.86 6.22
C VAL A 12 -10.52 -4.15 6.75
N PRO A 13 -10.90 -3.62 7.93
CA PRO A 13 -12.23 -3.85 8.51
C PRO A 13 -13.34 -3.42 7.55
N ASN A 14 -14.31 -4.29 7.34
CA ASN A 14 -15.49 -3.97 6.55
C ASN A 14 -16.49 -3.16 7.36
N ARG A 15 -17.35 -2.41 6.67
CA ARG A 15 -18.51 -1.75 7.25
C ARG A 15 -19.79 -2.35 6.68
N ILE A 16 -20.68 -2.83 7.55
CA ILE A 16 -22.02 -3.32 7.18
C ILE A 16 -23.03 -2.38 7.82
N ASN A 17 -23.88 -1.74 7.00
CA ASN A 17 -24.86 -0.74 7.46
C ASN A 17 -24.25 0.38 8.32
N GLY A 18 -23.03 0.83 7.98
CA GLY A 18 -22.30 1.86 8.72
C GLY A 18 -21.59 1.37 9.99
N VAL A 19 -21.83 0.14 10.43
CA VAL A 19 -21.17 -0.46 11.60
C VAL A 19 -19.90 -1.19 11.17
N GLN A 20 -18.79 -0.90 11.85
CA GLN A 20 -17.52 -1.58 11.62
C GLN A 20 -17.60 -3.01 12.15
N VAL A 21 -17.31 -3.97 11.28
CA VAL A 21 -17.26 -5.39 11.63
C VAL A 21 -15.79 -5.78 11.88
N PRO A 22 -15.49 -6.58 12.91
CA PRO A 22 -14.14 -7.08 13.13
C PRO A 22 -13.59 -7.76 11.87
N PRO A 23 -12.32 -7.49 11.49
CA PRO A 23 -11.69 -8.17 10.38
C PRO A 23 -11.48 -9.65 10.74
N ILE A 24 -11.78 -10.54 9.80
CA ILE A 24 -11.61 -11.99 9.95
C ILE A 24 -10.43 -12.39 9.06
N PHE A 25 -9.49 -13.18 9.58
CA PHE A 25 -8.38 -13.65 8.77
C PHE A 25 -8.83 -14.75 7.82
N ALA A 26 -8.11 -14.90 6.70
CA ALA A 26 -8.42 -15.94 5.72
C ALA A 26 -8.36 -17.35 6.34
N PHE A 27 -7.46 -17.58 7.31
CA PHE A 27 -7.30 -18.86 8.00
C PHE A 27 -8.43 -19.18 9.00
N ASP A 28 -9.27 -18.21 9.36
CA ASP A 28 -10.45 -18.44 10.21
C ASP A 28 -11.66 -18.97 9.42
N ALA A 29 -11.55 -19.07 8.09
CA ALA A 29 -12.65 -19.57 7.26
C ALA A 29 -12.94 -21.06 7.55
N THR A 30 -14.22 -21.42 7.66
CA THR A 30 -14.67 -22.80 7.95
C THR A 30 -14.15 -23.85 6.96
N LYS A 31 -13.89 -23.44 5.71
CA LYS A 31 -13.36 -24.30 4.64
C LYS A 31 -11.84 -24.25 4.51
N TRP A 32 -11.13 -23.45 5.30
CA TRP A 32 -9.69 -23.29 5.20
C TRP A 32 -8.97 -24.64 5.30
N HIS A 33 -9.23 -25.39 6.37
CA HIS A 33 -8.59 -26.70 6.58
C HIS A 33 -8.97 -27.77 5.54
N SER A 34 -10.11 -27.65 4.88
CA SER A 34 -10.51 -28.56 3.79
C SER A 34 -9.91 -28.21 2.44
N CYS A 35 -9.51 -26.94 2.24
CA CYS A 35 -9.05 -26.42 0.95
C CYS A 35 -7.55 -26.11 0.93
N VAL A 36 -6.96 -25.89 2.11
CA VAL A 36 -5.57 -25.45 2.29
C VAL A 36 -4.83 -26.51 3.07
N GLY A 37 -3.89 -27.18 2.39
CA GLY A 37 -3.00 -28.14 3.02
C GLY A 37 -1.97 -27.49 3.96
N PRO A 38 -1.05 -28.30 4.51
CA PRO A 38 0.03 -27.79 5.35
C PRO A 38 0.84 -26.68 4.65
N PRO A 39 1.15 -25.57 5.34
CA PRO A 39 1.91 -24.48 4.75
C PRO A 39 3.38 -24.86 4.54
N ILE A 40 3.98 -24.32 3.47
CA ILE A 40 5.43 -24.37 3.27
C ILE A 40 5.99 -23.02 3.72
N MET A 41 6.87 -23.05 4.73
CA MET A 41 7.50 -21.84 5.27
C MET A 41 8.84 -21.58 4.56
N LEU A 42 8.94 -20.42 3.91
CA LEU A 42 10.21 -19.95 3.34
C LEU A 42 11.01 -19.23 4.44
N SER A 43 12.27 -19.65 4.64
CA SER A 43 13.13 -19.13 5.72
C SER A 43 14.20 -18.14 5.24
N LYS A 44 14.59 -18.19 3.97
CA LYS A 44 15.66 -17.35 3.44
C LYS A 44 15.16 -15.98 2.99
N VAL A 45 15.73 -14.92 3.57
CA VAL A 45 15.48 -13.52 3.17
C VAL A 45 16.44 -13.14 2.04
N PHE A 46 15.89 -12.65 0.92
CA PHE A 46 16.66 -12.22 -0.25
C PHE A 46 16.70 -10.70 -0.45
N ARG A 47 15.76 -9.96 0.14
CA ARG A 47 15.60 -8.52 -0.09
C ARG A 47 16.72 -7.71 0.59
N GLN A 48 17.15 -8.12 1.78
CA GLN A 48 18.20 -7.49 2.56
C GLN A 48 19.44 -8.39 2.61
N LYS A 49 20.64 -7.82 2.44
CA LYS A 49 21.91 -8.55 2.53
C LYS A 49 22.53 -8.54 3.93
N ASP A 50 22.22 -7.51 4.73
CA ASP A 50 22.75 -7.37 6.09
C ASP A 50 21.97 -8.27 7.05
N GLN A 51 22.66 -9.29 7.59
CA GLN A 51 22.07 -10.25 8.52
C GLN A 51 21.57 -9.59 9.80
N THR A 52 22.29 -8.58 10.32
CA THR A 52 21.87 -7.86 11.53
C THR A 52 20.52 -7.20 11.32
N PHE A 53 20.33 -6.59 10.14
CA PHE A 53 19.07 -5.96 9.80
C PHE A 53 17.94 -6.99 9.56
N VAL A 54 18.26 -8.13 8.95
CA VAL A 54 17.31 -9.25 8.79
C VAL A 54 16.80 -9.74 10.15
N ASP A 55 17.70 -9.91 11.11
CA ASP A 55 17.36 -10.41 12.44
C ASP A 55 16.44 -9.41 13.17
N ILE A 56 16.79 -8.12 13.13
CA ILE A 56 15.96 -7.05 13.70
C ILE A 56 14.56 -7.00 13.07
N LEU A 57 14.44 -7.20 11.75
CA LEU A 57 13.14 -7.24 11.06
C LEU A 57 12.32 -8.47 11.45
N ASN A 58 12.95 -9.62 11.67
CA ASN A 58 12.29 -10.83 12.14
C ASN A 58 11.81 -10.68 13.60
N ASP A 59 12.59 -10.03 14.47
CA ASP A 59 12.17 -9.71 15.83
C ASP A 59 10.94 -8.79 15.83
N MET A 60 10.95 -7.77 14.97
CA MET A 60 9.80 -6.88 14.78
C MET A 60 8.54 -7.65 14.33
N ARG A 61 8.69 -8.60 13.40
CA ARG A 61 7.59 -9.43 12.88
C ARG A 61 6.81 -10.16 13.98
N PHE A 62 7.49 -10.53 15.06
CA PHE A 62 6.88 -11.24 16.20
C PHE A 62 6.73 -10.36 17.46
N GLY A 63 6.98 -9.05 17.36
CA GLY A 63 6.87 -8.12 18.47
C GLY A 63 7.91 -8.31 19.58
N LYS A 64 9.10 -8.83 19.25
CA LYS A 64 10.18 -9.16 20.20
C LYS A 64 11.39 -8.21 20.06
N LEU A 65 11.14 -6.91 19.98
CA LEU A 65 12.23 -5.93 19.81
C LEU A 65 13.02 -5.75 21.11
N SER A 66 14.33 -5.92 21.03
CA SER A 66 15.27 -5.57 22.09
C SER A 66 15.59 -4.07 22.10
N ASP A 67 16.03 -3.53 23.24
CA ASP A 67 16.47 -2.13 23.35
C ASP A 67 17.60 -1.81 22.35
N LYS A 68 18.47 -2.78 22.08
CA LYS A 68 19.52 -2.68 21.06
C LYS A 68 18.92 -2.49 19.67
N ALA A 69 17.91 -3.29 19.30
CA ALA A 69 17.23 -3.17 18.01
C ALA A 69 16.53 -1.81 17.85
N VAL A 70 15.88 -1.32 18.92
CA VAL A 70 15.25 0.01 18.95
C VAL A 70 16.31 1.10 18.74
N ALA A 71 17.44 1.02 19.45
CA ALA A 71 18.54 1.98 19.30
C ALA A 71 19.11 2.00 17.87
N GLU A 72 19.25 0.84 17.21
CA GLU A 72 19.69 0.78 15.80
C GLU A 72 18.69 1.46 14.85
N PHE A 73 17.38 1.25 15.04
CA PHE A 73 16.36 1.96 14.23
C PHE A 73 16.39 3.47 14.44
N MET A 74 16.60 3.93 15.67
CA MET A 74 16.66 5.36 15.96
C MET A 74 17.82 6.06 15.24
N LYS A 75 18.95 5.37 15.02
CA LYS A 75 20.07 5.91 14.21
C LYS A 75 19.69 6.15 12.74
N LEU A 76 18.63 5.52 12.23
CA LEU A 76 18.15 5.70 10.85
C LEU A 76 17.33 6.99 10.65
N SER A 77 17.02 7.73 11.72
CA SER A 77 16.30 9.02 11.67
C SER A 77 17.08 10.16 11.00
N ARG A 78 18.38 9.96 10.74
CA ARG A 78 19.22 10.93 10.03
C ARG A 78 18.66 11.25 8.63
N PRO A 79 18.88 12.47 8.12
CA PRO A 79 18.54 12.80 6.73
C PRO A 79 19.21 11.86 5.74
N LEU A 80 18.49 11.52 4.67
CA LEU A 80 19.04 10.77 3.55
C LEU A 80 19.65 11.75 2.54
N LEU A 81 20.89 11.48 2.13
CA LEU A 81 21.58 12.23 1.08
C LEU A 81 21.54 11.39 -0.20
N TYR A 82 21.03 11.98 -1.28
CA TYR A 82 20.89 11.35 -2.59
C TYR A 82 21.60 12.19 -3.65
N LYS A 83 22.40 11.53 -4.49
CA LYS A 83 23.27 12.17 -5.49
C LYS A 83 22.62 12.32 -6.86
N ASP A 84 21.60 11.53 -7.13
CA ASP A 84 20.89 11.43 -8.41
C ASP A 84 19.67 12.36 -8.51
N GLY A 85 19.37 13.11 -7.45
CA GLY A 85 18.21 14.00 -7.38
C GLY A 85 16.87 13.27 -7.18
N ILE A 86 16.86 11.95 -7.13
CA ILE A 86 15.66 11.14 -6.89
C ILE A 86 15.56 10.86 -5.39
N GLY A 87 14.64 11.56 -4.73
CA GLY A 87 14.34 11.30 -3.33
C GLY A 87 13.77 9.88 -3.10
N PRO A 88 13.97 9.30 -1.91
CA PRO A 88 13.45 7.98 -1.58
C PRO A 88 11.91 8.00 -1.50
N THR A 89 11.30 6.85 -1.75
CA THR A 89 9.87 6.65 -1.48
C THR A 89 9.59 6.81 0.01
N GLN A 90 8.64 7.67 0.35
CA GLN A 90 8.18 7.89 1.72
C GLN A 90 6.92 7.07 1.98
N LEU A 91 6.86 6.39 3.12
CA LEU A 91 5.72 5.57 3.53
C LEU A 91 5.00 6.24 4.70
N TYR A 92 3.68 6.32 4.62
CA TYR A 92 2.84 6.95 5.65
C TYR A 92 1.65 6.05 6.00
N PRO A 93 1.11 6.15 7.24
CA PRO A 93 -0.01 5.32 7.66
C PRO A 93 -1.35 5.73 7.04
N THR A 94 -1.53 7.01 6.66
CA THR A 94 -2.80 7.50 6.08
C THR A 94 -2.65 8.05 4.66
N ARG A 95 -3.71 7.95 3.86
CA ARG A 95 -3.79 8.55 2.52
C ARG A 95 -3.59 10.07 2.54
N ASN A 96 -4.18 10.75 3.53
CA ASN A 96 -4.06 12.20 3.67
C ASN A 96 -2.60 12.64 3.86
N GLU A 97 -1.80 11.86 4.60
CA GLU A 97 -0.37 12.13 4.75
C GLU A 97 0.39 11.91 3.45
N VAL A 98 0.09 10.82 2.73
CA VAL A 98 0.67 10.54 1.41
C VAL A 98 0.35 11.68 0.43
N GLU A 99 -0.91 12.09 0.33
CA GLU A 99 -1.35 13.17 -0.57
C GLU A 99 -0.66 14.49 -0.24
N ARG A 100 -0.56 14.84 1.04
CA ARG A 100 0.13 16.05 1.49
C ARG A 100 1.62 16.01 1.17
N ALA A 101 2.28 14.88 1.41
CA ALA A 101 3.70 14.70 1.10
C ALA A 101 3.93 14.80 -0.42
N ASN A 102 3.14 14.09 -1.23
CA ASN A 102 3.21 14.12 -2.68
C ASN A 102 2.98 15.53 -3.24
N LYS A 103 1.95 16.23 -2.75
CA LYS A 103 1.68 17.61 -3.15
C LYS A 103 2.85 18.54 -2.80
N THR A 104 3.39 18.42 -1.60
CA THR A 104 4.56 19.21 -1.17
C THR A 104 5.76 18.97 -2.08
N GLN A 105 6.03 17.72 -2.49
CA GLN A 105 7.12 17.43 -3.43
C GLN A 105 6.84 17.94 -4.84
N LEU A 106 5.61 17.80 -5.34
CA LEU A 106 5.22 18.32 -6.64
C LEU A 106 5.32 19.87 -6.70
N ASP A 107 4.90 20.55 -5.63
CA ASP A 107 4.95 22.01 -5.53
C ASP A 107 6.39 22.54 -5.54
N ARG A 108 7.35 21.75 -5.01
CA ARG A 108 8.79 22.09 -5.02
C ARG A 108 9.45 21.96 -6.39
N LEU A 109 8.88 21.18 -7.31
CA LEU A 109 9.45 21.03 -8.64
C LEU A 109 9.22 22.31 -9.46
N PRO A 110 10.25 22.80 -10.18
CA PRO A 110 10.09 23.90 -11.10
C PRO A 110 9.22 23.49 -12.29
N GLY A 111 8.65 24.48 -12.98
CA GLY A 111 7.82 24.29 -14.17
C GLY A 111 6.32 24.26 -13.88
N GLU A 112 5.57 24.32 -14.97
CA GLU A 112 4.11 24.40 -14.95
C GLU A 112 3.46 23.04 -14.65
N ILE A 113 2.30 23.09 -14.01
CA ILE A 113 1.49 21.92 -13.74
C ILE A 113 0.72 21.55 -15.01
N GLU A 114 0.87 20.31 -15.45
CA GLU A 114 0.11 19.72 -16.53
C GLU A 114 -0.99 18.81 -15.95
N PRO A 115 -2.28 19.20 -16.05
CA PRO A 115 -3.39 18.40 -15.56
C PRO A 115 -3.85 17.35 -16.58
N TYR A 116 -3.94 16.10 -16.15
CA TYR A 116 -4.52 14.99 -16.89
C TYR A 116 -5.85 14.61 -16.24
N VAL A 117 -6.94 14.75 -16.99
CA VAL A 117 -8.31 14.46 -16.51
C VAL A 117 -8.77 13.14 -17.10
N ALA A 118 -9.30 12.26 -16.27
CA ALA A 118 -9.85 10.98 -16.68
C ALA A 118 -11.13 11.18 -17.50
N ILE A 119 -11.38 10.25 -18.44
CA ILE A 119 -12.63 10.16 -19.18
C ILE A 119 -13.30 8.87 -18.75
N ASP A 120 -14.38 9.00 -17.98
CA ASP A 120 -15.14 7.87 -17.46
C ASP A 120 -16.41 7.66 -18.28
N LEU A 121 -16.64 6.43 -18.72
CA LEU A 121 -17.83 6.03 -19.46
C LEU A 121 -18.56 4.90 -18.72
N PRO A 122 -19.91 4.91 -18.69
CA PRO A 122 -20.67 3.86 -18.03
C PRO A 122 -20.43 2.51 -18.69
N GLY A 123 -19.98 1.55 -17.89
CA GLY A 123 -19.86 0.15 -18.29
C GLY A 123 -21.20 -0.58 -18.30
N ARG A 124 -21.14 -1.89 -18.59
CA ARG A 124 -22.28 -2.80 -18.49
C ARG A 124 -22.05 -3.82 -17.37
N ASP A 125 -23.12 -4.22 -16.71
CA ASP A 125 -23.08 -5.26 -15.68
C ASP A 125 -23.05 -6.68 -16.29
N SER A 126 -22.96 -7.71 -15.45
CA SER A 126 -22.99 -9.12 -15.86
C SER A 126 -24.24 -9.56 -16.64
N LYS A 127 -25.29 -8.73 -16.66
CA LYS A 127 -26.56 -8.96 -17.37
C LYS A 127 -26.70 -8.02 -18.58
N ASP A 128 -25.61 -7.43 -19.03
CA ASP A 128 -25.53 -6.49 -20.16
C ASP A 128 -26.33 -5.19 -19.96
N ARG A 129 -26.66 -4.82 -18.72
CA ARG A 129 -27.39 -3.58 -18.42
C ARG A 129 -26.42 -2.44 -18.16
N LEU A 130 -26.78 -1.24 -18.61
CA LEU A 130 -25.99 -0.03 -18.37
C LEU A 130 -25.90 0.24 -16.86
N VAL A 131 -24.69 0.47 -16.38
CA VAL A 131 -24.43 0.83 -14.98
C VAL A 131 -24.90 2.27 -14.74
N SER A 132 -25.66 2.52 -13.67
CA SER A 132 -26.11 3.88 -13.34
C SER A 132 -24.93 4.78 -12.91
N PRO A 133 -25.03 6.11 -13.08
CA PRO A 133 -23.97 7.03 -12.68
C PRO A 133 -23.55 6.91 -11.19
N GLU A 134 -24.50 6.65 -10.29
CA GLU A 134 -24.25 6.52 -8.85
C GLU A 134 -23.42 5.26 -8.54
N VAL A 135 -23.77 4.15 -9.21
CA VAL A 135 -23.02 2.90 -9.09
C VAL A 135 -21.64 3.05 -9.72
N MET A 136 -21.54 3.69 -10.88
CA MET A 136 -20.26 3.99 -11.54
C MET A 136 -19.34 4.79 -10.63
N LYS A 137 -19.85 5.86 -9.99
CA LYS A 137 -19.07 6.66 -9.03
C LYS A 137 -18.55 5.81 -7.86
N THR A 138 -19.40 4.96 -7.30
CA THR A 138 -19.02 4.06 -6.20
C THR A 138 -17.96 3.04 -6.61
N LEU A 139 -17.99 2.57 -7.87
CA LEU A 139 -16.97 1.67 -8.41
C LEU A 139 -15.64 2.41 -8.63
N LEU A 140 -15.69 3.65 -9.14
CA LEU A 140 -14.51 4.48 -9.38
C LEU A 140 -13.80 4.88 -8.08
N GLU A 141 -14.53 5.05 -6.96
CA GLU A 141 -13.93 5.27 -5.63
C GLU A 141 -13.02 4.13 -5.16
N ARG A 142 -13.15 2.94 -5.75
CA ARG A 142 -12.29 1.78 -5.45
C ARG A 142 -11.07 1.69 -6.36
N MET A 143 -10.99 2.52 -7.39
CA MET A 143 -9.86 2.53 -8.31
C MET A 143 -8.63 3.16 -7.65
N VAL A 144 -7.45 2.67 -8.02
CA VAL A 144 -6.17 3.20 -7.53
C VAL A 144 -5.88 4.57 -8.16
N THR A 145 -6.39 4.81 -9.37
CA THR A 145 -6.10 6.00 -10.16
C THR A 145 -7.11 7.10 -9.87
N PRO A 146 -6.68 8.32 -9.50
CA PRO A 146 -7.59 9.44 -9.26
C PRO A 146 -8.15 9.98 -10.59
N PRO A 147 -9.32 10.66 -10.56
CA PRO A 147 -9.96 11.22 -11.75
C PRO A 147 -9.20 12.39 -12.37
N ARG A 148 -8.24 12.96 -11.63
CA ARG A 148 -7.34 14.00 -12.11
C ARG A 148 -5.96 13.76 -11.54
N ILE A 149 -4.94 13.80 -12.40
CA ILE A 149 -3.54 13.71 -12.03
C ILE A 149 -2.87 15.00 -12.48
N ASN A 150 -2.20 15.68 -11.55
CA ASN A 150 -1.38 16.84 -11.85
C ASN A 150 0.08 16.40 -11.90
N LEU A 151 0.77 16.62 -13.01
CA LEU A 151 2.18 16.26 -13.19
C LEU A 151 3.01 17.51 -13.49
N LYS A 152 4.31 17.43 -13.19
CA LYS A 152 5.34 18.37 -13.63
C LYS A 152 6.49 17.60 -14.26
N VAL A 153 7.30 18.27 -15.08
CA VAL A 153 8.55 17.70 -15.59
C VAL A 153 9.42 17.24 -14.41
N ASN A 154 9.98 16.03 -14.49
CA ASN A 154 10.75 15.36 -13.44
C ASN A 154 9.95 14.93 -12.18
N SER A 155 8.62 14.91 -12.24
CA SER A 155 7.82 14.32 -11.15
C SER A 155 7.94 12.79 -11.11
N ASN A 156 8.25 12.25 -9.93
CA ASN A 156 8.27 10.81 -9.71
C ASN A 156 6.84 10.26 -9.67
N SER A 157 6.54 9.31 -10.55
CA SER A 157 5.24 8.65 -10.63
C SER A 157 5.43 7.13 -10.63
N SER A 158 4.47 6.43 -10.03
CA SER A 158 4.42 4.96 -10.09
C SER A 158 3.40 4.55 -11.16
N CYS A 159 3.76 3.56 -11.98
CA CYS A 159 2.83 3.01 -12.95
C CYS A 159 1.82 2.12 -12.22
N CYS A 160 0.55 2.53 -12.24
CA CYS A 160 -0.58 1.70 -11.84
C CYS A 160 -1.28 1.25 -13.13
N ARG A 161 -1.39 -0.07 -13.34
CA ARG A 161 -2.19 -0.66 -14.42
C ARG A 161 -3.34 -1.46 -13.82
#